data_AF-Q94IU6-F1
#
_entry.id   AF-Q94IU6-F1
#
_cell.length_a   1.000
_cell.length_b   1.000
_cell.length_c   1.000
_cell.angle_alpha   90.00
_cell.angle_beta   90.00
_cell.angle_gamma   90.00
#
_symmetry.space_group_name_H-M   'P 1'
#
loop_
_entity.id
_entity.type
_entity.pdbx_description
1 polymer ?
#
loop_
_entity_poly.entity_id
_entity_poly.type
_entity_poly.pdbx_seq_one_letter_code
_entity_poly.pdbx_strand_id
1 'polypeptide(L)'
;KWKGKTAEELTESVEFFGEIVTGPFEKFTQVTMILPLTGQQYSEKVSENCVAIWKKFGIYTDAEAKAIEKFIEVFKDQTFPPGAS
;
A
#
# COMPACT_ATOMS: atom_id res chain seq x y z
N LYS A 1 9.82 -8.88 21.33
CA LYS A 1 8.98 -9.94 20.76
C LYS A 1 9.69 -10.73 19.67
N TRP A 2 10.27 -10.07 18.66
CA TRP A 2 10.81 -10.73 17.47
C TRP A 2 12.31 -11.12 17.53
N LYS A 3 13.04 -10.65 18.55
CA LYS A 3 14.47 -10.97 18.72
C LYS A 3 14.66 -12.49 18.86
N GLY A 4 15.57 -13.05 18.06
CA GLY A 4 15.93 -14.47 18.09
C GLY A 4 15.11 -15.39 17.18
N LYS A 5 14.16 -14.84 16.41
CA LYS A 5 13.41 -15.57 15.37
C LYS A 5 14.20 -15.65 14.06
N THR A 6 14.07 -16.74 13.31
CA THR A 6 14.70 -16.90 11.99
C THR A 6 13.93 -16.14 10.91
N ALA A 7 14.55 -15.98 9.74
CA ALA A 7 13.89 -15.33 8.61
C ALA A 7 12.63 -16.10 8.16
N GLU A 8 12.68 -17.43 8.18
CA GLU A 8 11.57 -18.31 7.81
C GLU A 8 10.41 -18.15 8.79
N GLU A 9 10.67 -18.19 10.11
CA GLU A 9 9.65 -17.97 11.14
C GLU A 9 8.98 -16.59 11.00
N LEU A 10 9.74 -15.55 10.64
CA LEU A 10 9.22 -14.20 10.48
C LEU A 10 8.42 -14.06 9.18
N THR A 11 8.85 -14.70 8.09
CA THR A 11 8.19 -14.63 6.77
C THR A 11 6.79 -15.26 6.80
N GLU A 12 6.60 -16.31 7.60
CA GLU A 12 5.30 -16.98 7.74
C GLU A 12 4.38 -16.29 8.78
N SER A 13 4.87 -15.30 9.53
CA SER A 13 4.13 -14.66 10.60
C SER A 13 3.35 -13.43 10.11
N VAL A 14 2.01 -13.58 9.99
CA VAL A 14 1.10 -12.46 9.73
C VAL A 14 1.20 -11.37 10.80
N GLU A 15 1.37 -11.78 12.07
CA GLU A 15 1.46 -10.86 13.20
C GLU A 15 2.71 -9.97 13.14
N PHE A 16 3.85 -10.53 12.70
CA PHE A 16 5.08 -9.78 12.51
C PHE A 16 4.89 -8.62 11.53
N PHE A 17 4.30 -8.88 10.36
CA PHE A 17 4.01 -7.83 9.38
C PHE A 17 2.95 -6.85 9.87
N GLY A 18 1.92 -7.31 10.59
CA GLY A 18 0.91 -6.43 11.19
C GLY A 18 1.53 -5.39 12.14
N GLU A 19 2.49 -5.79 12.97
CA GLU A 19 3.22 -4.88 13.85
C GLU A 19 4.14 -3.92 13.09
N ILE A 20 4.71 -4.32 11.95
CA ILE A 20 5.48 -3.41 11.07
C ILE A 20 4.55 -2.35 10.47
N VAL A 21 3.38 -2.76 9.95
CA VAL A 21 2.43 -1.85 9.31
C VAL A 21 1.88 -0.83 10.32
N THR A 22 1.46 -1.30 11.50
CA THR A 22 0.77 -0.48 12.52
C THR A 22 1.68 0.08 13.61
N GLY A 23 2.97 -0.28 13.61
CA GLY A 23 3.91 0.10 14.65
C GLY A 23 4.07 1.62 14.82
N PRO A 24 4.41 2.12 16.02
CA PRO A 24 4.44 3.55 16.33
C PRO A 24 5.74 4.21 15.86
N PHE A 25 6.04 4.10 14.57
CA PHE A 25 7.20 4.70 13.90
C PHE A 25 6.83 5.05 12.46
N GLU A 26 7.58 5.98 11.86
CA GLU A 26 7.40 6.38 10.47
C GLU A 26 7.82 5.28 9.51
N LYS A 27 7.16 5.23 8.35
CA LYS A 27 7.51 4.34 7.24
C LYS A 27 7.62 5.14 5.96
N PHE A 28 8.58 4.78 5.14
CA PHE A 28 8.78 5.36 3.82
C PHE A 28 8.84 4.23 2.80
N THR A 29 8.08 4.36 1.72
CA THR A 29 8.03 3.39 0.62
C THR A 29 8.40 4.10 -0.67
N GLN A 30 9.38 3.56 -1.38
CA GLN A 30 9.72 3.99 -2.74
C GLN A 30 9.33 2.87 -3.72
N VAL A 31 8.51 3.21 -4.71
CA VAL A 31 8.11 2.28 -5.77
C VAL A 31 8.73 2.75 -7.07
N THR A 32 9.70 2.01 -7.59
CA THR A 32 10.38 2.34 -8.84
C THR A 32 9.83 1.51 -9.98
N MET A 33 9.38 2.16 -11.05
CA MET A 33 8.76 1.47 -12.17
C MET A 33 9.81 0.74 -13.02
N ILE A 34 9.58 -0.55 -13.27
CA ILE A 34 10.38 -1.33 -14.22
C ILE A 34 9.85 -1.14 -15.65
N LEU A 35 8.52 -1.09 -15.80
CA LEU A 35 7.82 -0.84 -17.04
C LEU A 35 6.99 0.45 -16.90
N PRO A 36 6.75 1.19 -18.00
CA PRO A 36 6.01 2.43 -17.93
C PRO A 36 4.58 2.20 -17.45
N LEU A 37 4.09 3.08 -16.56
CA LEU A 37 2.70 3.13 -16.12
C LEU A 37 2.20 4.57 -16.10
N THR A 38 0.94 4.78 -16.48
CA THR A 38 0.27 6.04 -16.13
C THR A 38 -0.03 6.05 -14.63
N GLY A 39 -0.18 7.24 -14.05
CA GLY A 39 -0.56 7.34 -12.65
C GLY A 39 -1.93 6.74 -12.39
N GLN A 40 -2.87 6.85 -13.32
CA GLN A 40 -4.16 6.18 -13.25
C GLN A 40 -4.01 4.65 -13.13
N GLN A 41 -3.21 4.02 -14.00
CA GLN A 41 -2.98 2.56 -13.95
C GLN A 41 -2.40 2.11 -12.61
N TYR A 42 -1.45 2.87 -12.07
CA TYR A 42 -0.85 2.61 -10.76
C TYR A 42 -1.87 2.79 -9.63
N SER A 43 -2.52 3.95 -9.57
CA SER A 43 -3.38 4.34 -8.46
C SER A 43 -4.64 3.49 -8.37
N GLU A 44 -5.23 3.10 -9.50
CA GLU A 44 -6.41 2.23 -9.52
C GLU A 44 -6.08 0.86 -8.94
N LYS A 45 -4.93 0.26 -9.30
CA LYS A 45 -4.56 -1.06 -8.79
C LYS A 45 -4.24 -1.06 -7.30
N VAL A 46 -3.56 0.00 -6.82
CA VAL A 46 -3.32 0.19 -5.37
C VAL A 46 -4.65 0.36 -4.64
N SER A 47 -5.53 1.22 -5.16
CA SER A 47 -6.83 1.51 -4.55
C SER A 47 -7.73 0.28 -4.49
N GLU A 48 -7.76 -0.54 -5.55
CA GLU A 48 -8.54 -1.79 -5.61
C GLU A 48 -8.23 -2.71 -4.41
N ASN A 49 -6.94 -2.91 -4.11
CA ASN A 49 -6.50 -3.74 -2.99
C ASN A 49 -6.90 -3.12 -1.64
N CYS A 50 -6.62 -1.83 -1.45
CA CYS A 50 -7.00 -1.12 -0.21
C CYS A 50 -8.51 -1.22 0.06
N VAL A 51 -9.35 -0.93 -0.94
CA VAL A 51 -10.81 -0.99 -0.82
C VAL A 51 -11.28 -2.41 -0.53
N ALA A 52 -10.73 -3.42 -1.20
CA ALA A 52 -11.11 -4.82 -0.95
C ALA A 52 -10.81 -5.24 0.50
N ILE A 53 -9.63 -4.88 1.02
CA ILE A 53 -9.25 -5.16 2.40
C ILE A 53 -10.12 -4.40 3.39
N TRP A 54 -10.35 -3.10 3.19
CA TRP A 54 -11.18 -2.31 4.10
C TRP A 54 -12.64 -2.76 4.12
N LYS A 55 -13.20 -3.14 2.96
CA LYS A 55 -14.53 -3.75 2.90
C LYS A 55 -14.59 -5.09 3.64
N LYS A 56 -13.57 -5.95 3.46
CA LYS A 56 -13.47 -7.23 4.18
C LYS A 56 -13.45 -7.05 5.70
N PHE A 57 -12.79 -6.00 6.20
CA PHE A 57 -12.74 -5.68 7.62
C PHE A 57 -13.91 -4.81 8.12
N GLY A 58 -14.85 -4.43 7.24
CA GLY A 58 -16.01 -3.62 7.61
C GLY A 58 -15.69 -2.17 7.99
N ILE A 59 -14.53 -1.65 7.55
CA ILE A 59 -14.06 -0.30 7.89
C ILE A 59 -14.09 0.67 6.70
N TYR A 60 -14.63 0.25 5.55
CA TYR A 60 -14.76 1.11 4.39
C TYR A 60 -16.00 2.02 4.50
N THR A 61 -15.81 3.23 5.00
CA THR A 61 -16.87 4.25 5.13
C THR A 61 -16.74 5.34 4.07
N ASP A 62 -17.60 6.35 4.13
CA ASP A 62 -17.51 7.54 3.26
C ASP A 62 -16.18 8.30 3.43
N ALA A 63 -15.56 8.22 4.61
CA ALA A 63 -14.26 8.83 4.86
C ALA A 63 -13.16 8.14 4.05
N GLU A 64 -13.10 6.80 4.09
CA GLU A 64 -12.15 6.00 3.31
C GLU A 64 -12.42 6.15 1.81
N ALA A 65 -13.69 6.22 1.38
CA ALA A 65 -14.04 6.45 -0.01
C ALA A 65 -13.50 7.79 -0.54
N LYS A 66 -13.70 8.88 0.20
CA LYS A 66 -13.13 10.20 -0.14
C LYS A 66 -11.60 10.21 -0.12
N ALA A 67 -10.98 9.44 0.76
CA ALA A 67 -9.53 9.28 0.79
C ALA A 67 -9.01 8.60 -0.48
N ILE A 68 -9.72 7.56 -0.97
CA ILE A 68 -9.40 6.89 -2.24
C ILE A 68 -9.58 7.83 -3.44
N GLU A 69 -10.68 8.59 -3.50
CA GLU A 69 -10.89 9.59 -4.55
C GLU A 69 -9.74 10.59 -4.61
N LYS A 70 -9.34 11.12 -3.44
CA LYS A 70 -8.20 12.04 -3.34
C LYS A 70 -6.88 11.38 -3.74
N PHE A 71 -6.66 10.12 -3.36
CA PHE A 71 -5.47 9.37 -3.75
C PHE A 71 -5.40 9.24 -5.27
N ILE A 72 -6.48 8.81 -5.94
CA ILE A 72 -6.53 8.68 -7.40
C ILE A 72 -6.31 10.03 -8.09
N GLU A 73 -6.93 11.11 -7.60
CA GLU A 73 -6.78 12.44 -8.21
C GLU A 73 -5.33 12.94 -8.18
N VAL A 74 -4.56 12.64 -7.13
CA VAL A 74 -3.12 13.02 -7.06
C VAL A 74 -2.30 12.39 -8.18
N PHE A 75 -2.67 11.19 -8.64
CA PHE A 75 -1.95 10.46 -9.68
C PHE A 75 -2.51 10.68 -11.10
N LYS A 76 -3.67 11.33 -11.24
CA LYS A 76 -4.41 11.44 -12.50
C LYS A 76 -3.58 11.94 -13.68
N ASP A 77 -2.81 13.01 -13.49
CA ASP A 77 -1.99 13.62 -14.55
C ASP A 77 -0.52 13.12 -14.55
N GLN A 78 -0.21 12.10 -13.74
CA GLN A 78 1.15 11.56 -13.64
C GLN A 78 1.42 10.49 -14.70
N THR A 79 2.67 10.37 -15.12
CA THR A 79 3.17 9.26 -15.93
C THR A 79 4.54 8.85 -15.40
N PHE A 80 4.73 7.55 -15.21
CA PHE A 80 5.93 6.97 -14.63
C PHE A 80 6.67 6.14 -15.69
N PRO A 81 7.69 6.69 -16.36
CA PRO A 81 8.58 5.90 -17.20
C PRO A 81 9.41 4.91 -16.36
N PRO A 82 10.10 3.95 -16.99
CA PRO A 82 11.06 3.10 -16.30
C PRO A 82 12.06 3.93 -15.48
N GLY A 83 12.28 3.53 -14.23
CA GLY A 83 13.16 4.22 -13.28
C GLY A 83 12.52 5.38 -12.51
N ALA A 84 11.31 5.85 -12.89
CA ALA A 84 10.60 6.86 -12.11
C ALA A 84 10.11 6.28 -10.77
N SER A 85 10.02 7.13 -9.75
CA SER A 85 9.49 6.82 -8.41
C SER A 85 8.66 7.98 -7.89
#